data_AF-X1RFQ8-F1
#
_entry.id   AF-X1RFQ8-F1
#
_cell.length_a   1.000
_cell.length_b   1.000
_cell.length_c   1.000
_cell.angle_alpha   90.00
_cell.angle_beta   90.00
_cell.angle_gamma   90.00
#
_symmetry.space_group_name_H-M   'P 1'
#
loop_
_entity.id
_entity.type
_entity.pdbx_description
1 polymer ?
#
loop_
_entity_poly.entity_id
_entity_poly.type
_entity_poly.pdbx_seq_one_letter_code
_entity_poly.pdbx_strand_id
1 'polypeptide(L)'
;IYAGEYNAHNAGDVDYWWLLKEKAVEMGAKPGMLINPVYEDELKEKKVNDPVLGMISVYDLVMKRLEQMSDPSMVFDPFNGPIYDRDGNLKVPEGLRMSVFELTTMDWAVDGIVGPG
;
A
#
# COMPACT_ATOMS: atom_id res chain seq x y z
N ILE A 1 -11.06 6.45 16.69
CA ILE A 1 -11.75 5.72 15.61
C ILE A 1 -12.10 6.77 14.55
N TYR A 2 -11.18 7.10 13.66
CA TYR A 2 -11.49 7.88 12.46
C TYR A 2 -11.72 6.87 11.33
N ALA A 3 -12.83 6.13 11.45
CA ALA A 3 -13.46 5.58 10.28
C ALA A 3 -14.00 6.79 9.49
N GLY A 4 -13.71 6.86 8.20
CA GLY A 4 -14.11 7.96 7.32
C GLY A 4 -15.62 8.19 7.30
N GLU A 5 -16.13 8.92 8.28
CA GLU A 5 -17.48 9.48 8.22
C GLU A 5 -17.43 10.75 7.40
N TYR A 6 -17.61 10.56 6.08
CA TYR A 6 -17.80 11.63 5.12
C TYR A 6 -19.18 12.27 5.32
N ASN A 7 -19.23 13.59 5.50
CA ASN A 7 -20.49 14.34 5.65
C ASN A 7 -20.65 15.38 4.53
N ALA A 8 -21.87 15.84 4.29
CA ALA A 8 -22.19 16.77 3.19
C ALA A 8 -21.48 18.15 3.25
N HIS A 9 -20.70 18.42 4.30
CA HIS A 9 -19.89 19.63 4.45
C HIS A 9 -18.41 19.43 4.07
N ASN A 10 -17.99 18.20 3.70
CA ASN A 10 -16.63 17.90 3.22
C ASN A 10 -16.55 17.64 1.70
N ALA A 11 -17.62 17.91 0.95
CA ALA A 11 -17.73 17.63 -0.48
C ALA A 11 -16.80 18.46 -1.40
N GLY A 12 -15.92 19.30 -0.84
CA GLY A 12 -14.80 19.93 -1.55
C GLY A 12 -13.51 19.11 -1.52
N ASP A 13 -13.40 18.17 -0.57
CA ASP A 13 -12.24 17.31 -0.29
C ASP A 13 -12.55 15.85 -0.65
N VAL A 14 -13.23 15.65 -1.78
CA VAL A 14 -13.53 14.30 -2.30
C VAL A 14 -12.27 13.71 -2.90
N ASP A 15 -11.91 12.49 -2.49
CA ASP A 15 -10.82 11.72 -3.11
C ASP A 15 -11.10 11.51 -4.60
N TYR A 16 -10.40 12.25 -5.46
CA TYR A 16 -10.45 12.11 -6.92
C TYR A 16 -9.49 11.03 -7.45
N TRP A 17 -9.08 10.09 -6.62
CA TRP A 17 -8.20 9.00 -7.04
C TRP A 17 -9.03 7.78 -7.42
N TRP A 18 -9.01 7.43 -8.70
CA TRP A 18 -9.45 6.11 -9.09
C TRP A 18 -8.38 5.12 -8.65
N LEU A 19 -8.77 4.14 -7.84
CA LEU A 19 -7.90 3.13 -7.25
C LEU A 19 -7.95 1.85 -8.08
N LEU A 20 -7.26 0.82 -7.58
CA LEU A 20 -7.20 -0.51 -8.17
C LEU A 20 -8.61 -1.11 -8.39
N LYS A 21 -9.55 -0.88 -7.45
CA LYS A 21 -10.92 -1.37 -7.55
C LYS A 21 -11.70 -0.76 -8.74
N GLU A 22 -11.38 0.47 -9.13
CA GLU A 22 -11.94 1.17 -10.30
C GLU A 22 -11.26 0.78 -11.61
N LYS A 23 -10.27 -0.13 -11.59
CA LYS A 23 -9.43 -0.52 -12.74
C LYS A 23 -8.66 0.64 -13.38
N ALA A 24 -8.41 1.72 -12.63
CA ALA A 24 -7.59 2.83 -13.12
C ALA A 24 -6.10 2.49 -13.20
N VAL A 25 -5.66 1.51 -12.43
CA VAL A 25 -4.31 0.98 -12.44
C VAL A 25 -4.35 -0.54 -12.55
N GLU A 26 -3.31 -1.11 -13.15
CA GLU A 26 -3.11 -2.56 -13.26
C GLU A 26 -1.77 -2.90 -12.59
N MET A 27 -1.76 -3.94 -11.74
CA MET A 27 -0.52 -4.55 -11.28
C MET A 27 0.03 -5.44 -12.40
N GLY A 28 1.27 -5.18 -12.83
CA GLY A 28 1.91 -6.07 -13.78
C GLY A 28 3.36 -5.78 -14.13
N ALA A 29 4.07 -6.83 -14.56
CA ALA A 29 5.35 -6.74 -15.25
C ALA A 29 5.21 -6.11 -16.65
N LYS A 30 4.03 -6.28 -17.29
CA LYS A 30 3.57 -5.57 -18.50
C LYS A 30 2.04 -5.60 -18.53
N PRO A 31 1.36 -4.83 -19.41
CA PRO A 31 -0.10 -4.88 -19.53
C PRO A 31 -0.61 -6.31 -19.74
N GLY A 32 -1.58 -6.73 -18.94
CA GLY A 32 -2.14 -8.08 -18.92
C GLY A 32 -1.26 -9.17 -18.30
N MET A 33 -0.12 -8.82 -17.70
CA MET A 33 0.83 -9.77 -17.10
C MET A 33 1.20 -9.34 -15.69
N LEU A 34 0.53 -9.92 -14.71
CA LEU A 34 0.70 -9.64 -13.29
C LEU A 34 2.12 -9.96 -12.79
N ILE A 35 2.56 -11.21 -12.97
CA ILE A 35 3.92 -11.68 -12.67
C ILE A 35 4.54 -12.21 -13.96
N ASN A 36 5.83 -11.93 -14.17
CA ASN A 36 6.57 -12.55 -15.26
C ASN A 36 6.78 -14.05 -14.94
N PRO A 37 6.31 -14.98 -15.80
CA PRO A 37 6.40 -16.42 -15.56
C PRO A 37 7.81 -16.93 -15.25
N VAL A 38 8.85 -16.25 -15.75
CA VAL A 38 10.26 -16.61 -15.48
C VAL A 38 10.59 -16.60 -13.97
N TYR A 39 9.90 -15.79 -13.18
CA TYR A 39 10.14 -15.68 -11.73
C TYR A 39 9.08 -16.39 -10.89
N GLU A 40 8.06 -16.98 -11.51
CA GLU A 40 6.91 -17.53 -10.78
C GLU A 40 7.34 -18.63 -9.80
N ASP A 41 8.18 -19.56 -10.24
CA ASP A 41 8.67 -20.66 -9.41
C ASP A 41 9.56 -20.14 -8.27
N GLU A 42 10.46 -19.19 -8.55
CA GLU A 42 11.32 -18.58 -7.52
C GLU A 42 10.50 -17.84 -6.45
N LEU A 43 9.42 -17.15 -6.85
CA LEU A 43 8.55 -16.42 -5.93
C LEU A 43 7.68 -17.36 -5.10
N LYS A 44 7.29 -18.52 -5.63
CA LYS A 44 6.57 -19.57 -4.87
C LYS A 44 7.47 -20.29 -3.89
N GLU A 45 8.74 -20.49 -4.24
CA GLU A 45 9.71 -21.14 -3.37
C GLU A 45 10.11 -20.26 -2.18
N LYS A 46 10.34 -18.96 -2.42
CA LYS A 46 10.74 -18.01 -1.37
C LYS A 46 9.58 -17.75 -0.42
N LYS A 47 9.82 -17.96 0.88
CA LYS A 47 8.86 -17.67 1.94
C LYS A 47 9.31 -16.52 2.82
N VAL A 48 8.35 -15.77 3.32
CA VAL A 48 8.54 -14.68 4.27
C VAL A 48 7.62 -14.89 5.46
N ASN A 49 8.04 -14.41 6.63
CA ASN A 49 7.19 -14.38 7.81
C ASN A 49 6.50 -13.03 7.89
N ASP A 50 5.29 -12.94 7.35
CA ASP A 50 4.48 -11.72 7.42
C ASP A 50 3.86 -11.59 8.83
N PRO A 51 3.87 -10.40 9.44
CA PRO A 51 3.39 -10.21 10.81
C PRO A 51 1.89 -10.51 10.99
N VAL A 52 1.10 -10.48 9.92
CA VAL A 52 -0.36 -10.70 9.94
C VAL A 52 -0.74 -12.03 9.31
N LEU A 53 -0.09 -12.39 8.20
CA LEU A 53 -0.42 -13.57 7.40
C LEU A 53 0.40 -14.81 7.78
N GLY A 54 1.43 -14.65 8.62
CA GLY A 54 2.35 -15.71 9.01
C GLY A 54 3.30 -16.10 7.89
N MET A 55 3.75 -17.36 7.91
CA MET A 55 4.67 -17.86 6.89
C MET A 55 3.94 -18.08 5.55
N ILE A 56 4.29 -17.28 4.55
CA ILE A 56 3.63 -17.25 3.24
C ILE A 56 4.69 -17.17 2.13
N SER A 57 4.40 -17.69 0.93
CA SER A 57 5.29 -17.49 -0.21
C SER A 57 5.25 -16.04 -0.69
N VAL A 58 6.32 -15.55 -1.33
CA VAL A 58 6.32 -14.19 -1.90
C VAL A 58 5.24 -14.07 -2.97
N TYR A 59 5.04 -15.12 -3.78
CA TYR A 59 3.96 -15.17 -4.76
C TYR A 59 2.59 -14.98 -4.12
N ASP A 60 2.27 -15.77 -3.09
CA ASP A 60 0.97 -15.72 -2.41
C ASP A 60 0.79 -14.38 -1.67
N LEU A 61 1.86 -13.81 -1.12
CA LEU A 61 1.82 -12.49 -0.50
C LEU A 61 1.44 -11.41 -1.52
N VAL A 62 2.03 -11.42 -2.71
CA VAL A 62 1.70 -10.47 -3.79
C VAL A 62 0.23 -10.58 -4.16
N MET A 63 -0.25 -11.81 -4.41
CA MET A 63 -1.65 -12.05 -4.75
C MET A 63 -2.60 -11.62 -3.61
N LYS A 64 -2.22 -11.86 -2.36
CA LYS A 64 -3.03 -11.47 -1.20
C LYS A 64 -3.10 -9.95 -1.03
N ARG A 65 -1.99 -9.23 -1.22
CA ARG A 65 -1.99 -7.76 -1.18
C ARG A 65 -2.81 -7.18 -2.32
N LEU A 66 -2.74 -7.76 -3.52
CA LEU A 66 -3.59 -7.34 -4.64
C LEU A 66 -5.08 -7.48 -4.31
N GLU A 67 -5.49 -8.61 -3.74
CA GLU A 67 -6.87 -8.84 -3.28
C GLU A 67 -7.26 -7.79 -2.23
N GLN A 68 -6.44 -7.58 -1.20
CA GLN A 68 -6.71 -6.64 -0.11
C GLN A 68 -6.79 -5.18 -0.56
N MET A 69 -5.95 -4.77 -1.52
CA MET A 69 -5.98 -3.43 -2.11
C MET A 69 -7.14 -3.24 -3.09
N SER A 70 -7.69 -4.33 -3.65
CA SER A 70 -8.87 -4.30 -4.51
C SER A 70 -10.17 -4.27 -3.71
N ASP A 71 -10.13 -4.57 -2.41
CA ASP A 71 -11.30 -4.60 -1.56
C ASP A 71 -11.91 -3.19 -1.42
N PRO A 72 -13.22 -2.99 -1.66
CA PRO A 72 -13.87 -1.70 -1.51
C PRO A 72 -13.73 -1.06 -0.11
N SER A 73 -13.55 -1.89 0.92
CA SER A 73 -13.33 -1.44 2.30
C SER A 73 -11.86 -1.06 2.59
N MET A 74 -10.97 -1.20 1.59
CA MET A 74 -9.54 -0.85 1.68
C MET A 74 -8.88 -1.43 2.94
N VAL A 75 -9.00 -2.75 3.10
CA VAL A 75 -8.48 -3.48 4.27
C VAL A 75 -6.96 -3.44 4.39
N PHE A 76 -6.25 -3.05 3.32
CA PHE A 76 -4.82 -2.82 3.32
C PHE A 76 -4.46 -1.56 2.53
N ASP A 77 -3.59 -0.74 3.13
CA ASP A 77 -2.90 0.37 2.46
C ASP A 77 -1.49 0.47 3.10
N PRO A 78 -0.41 0.56 2.30
CA PRO A 78 0.96 0.59 2.83
C PRO A 78 1.27 1.86 3.63
N PHE A 79 0.46 2.92 3.50
CA PHE A 79 0.60 4.19 4.21
C PHE A 79 -0.33 4.29 5.44
N ASN A 80 -0.57 3.16 6.11
CA ASN A 80 -1.15 3.11 7.45
C ASN A 80 -0.06 3.05 8.53
N GLY A 81 -0.21 3.86 9.57
CA GLY A 81 0.73 3.90 10.67
C GLY A 81 0.68 2.68 11.60
N PRO A 82 1.72 2.48 12.44
CA PRO A 82 2.80 3.43 12.67
C PRO A 82 3.88 3.42 11.58
N ILE A 83 4.25 4.60 11.06
CA ILE A 83 5.35 4.77 10.10
C ILE A 83 6.34 5.82 10.62
N TYR A 84 7.62 5.47 10.57
CA TYR A 84 8.73 6.32 10.97
C TYR A 84 9.57 6.69 9.74
N ASP A 85 10.16 7.89 9.74
CA ASP A 85 11.17 8.25 8.76
C ASP A 85 12.54 7.59 9.07
N ARG A 86 13.48 7.76 8.15
CA ARG A 86 14.86 7.26 8.26
C ARG A 86 15.64 7.77 9.48
N ASP A 87 15.21 8.88 10.07
CA ASP A 87 15.84 9.47 11.26
C ASP A 87 15.15 9.00 12.55
N GLY A 88 14.13 8.14 12.44
CA GLY A 88 13.37 7.58 13.54
C GLY A 88 12.22 8.48 14.03
N ASN A 89 11.85 9.54 13.31
CA ASN A 89 10.72 10.39 13.68
C ASN A 89 9.41 9.74 13.24
N LEU A 90 8.43 9.69 14.14
CA LEU A 90 7.08 9.22 13.80
C LEU A 90 6.42 10.18 12.79
N LYS A 91 6.00 9.64 11.64
CA LYS A 91 5.34 10.39 10.55
C LYS A 91 3.86 10.07 10.43
N VAL A 92 3.49 8.79 10.57
CA VAL A 92 2.09 8.36 10.54
C VAL A 92 1.79 7.63 11.84
N PRO A 93 0.96 8.18 12.74
CA PRO A 93 0.56 7.51 13.98
C PRO A 93 -0.19 6.20 13.75
N GLU A 94 -0.14 5.30 14.74
CA GLU A 94 -0.87 4.03 14.70
C GLU A 94 -2.38 4.24 14.46
N GLY A 95 -2.94 3.47 13.54
CA GLY A 95 -4.37 3.53 13.19
C GLY A 95 -4.77 4.72 12.31
N LEU A 96 -3.83 5.58 11.90
CA LEU A 96 -4.05 6.61 10.89
C LEU A 96 -3.53 6.18 9.53
N ARG A 97 -4.20 6.66 8.49
CA ARG A 97 -3.84 6.50 7.08
C ARG A 97 -3.51 7.87 6.51
N MET A 98 -2.46 7.96 5.69
CA MET A 98 -2.17 9.19 4.97
C MET A 98 -3.29 9.53 3.98
N SER A 99 -3.63 10.82 3.91
CA SER A 99 -4.49 11.41 2.89
C SER A 99 -3.74 11.61 1.56
N VAL A 100 -4.48 11.83 0.47
CA VAL A 100 -3.91 12.19 -0.84
C VAL A 100 -3.01 13.42 -0.75
N PHE A 101 -3.38 14.43 0.04
CA PHE A 101 -2.55 15.62 0.23
C PHE A 101 -1.22 15.26 0.90
N GLU A 102 -1.24 14.46 1.96
CA GLU A 102 -0.01 14.02 2.63
C GLU A 102 0.87 13.15 1.73
N LEU A 103 0.29 12.28 0.90
CA LEU A 103 1.03 11.48 -0.07
C LEU A 103 1.69 12.32 -1.16
N THR A 104 0.98 13.33 -1.69
CA THR A 104 1.46 14.18 -2.78
C THR A 104 2.41 15.29 -2.33
N THR A 105 2.48 15.56 -1.02
CA THR A 105 3.40 16.52 -0.41
C THR A 105 4.47 15.87 0.47
N MET A 106 4.58 14.54 0.42
CA MET A 106 5.53 13.77 1.22
C MET A 106 6.98 14.18 0.91
N ASP A 107 7.70 14.62 1.94
CA ASP A 107 9.07 15.17 1.86
C ASP A 107 10.09 14.36 2.66
N TRP A 108 9.68 13.20 3.17
CA TRP A 108 10.49 12.28 3.97
C TRP A 108 10.54 10.90 3.32
N ALA A 109 11.45 10.05 3.79
CA ALA A 109 11.47 8.64 3.40
C ALA A 109 11.67 7.75 4.62
N VAL A 110 11.15 6.52 4.52
CA VAL A 110 11.37 5.46 5.51
C VAL A 110 12.84 5.06 5.56
N ASP A 111 13.20 4.34 6.63
CA ASP A 111 14.51 3.72 6.80
C ASP A 111 14.92 2.86 5.59
N GLY A 112 16.23 2.80 5.32
CA GLY A 112 16.80 2.08 4.17
C GLY A 112 16.78 2.84 2.84
N ILE A 113 16.14 4.01 2.75
CA ILE A 113 16.14 4.83 1.53
C ILE A 113 17.29 5.84 1.56
N VAL A 114 18.24 5.73 0.63
CA VAL A 114 19.33 6.72 0.43
C VAL A 114 18.90 7.72 -0.65
N GLY A 115 18.82 9.01 -0.30
CA GLY A 115 18.52 10.06 -1.28
C GLY A 115 19.72 10.37 -2.18
N PRO A 116 19.53 11.08 -3.31
CA PRO A 116 20.66 11.67 -4.01
C PRO A 116 21.39 12.63 -3.05
N GLY A 117 22.68 12.37 -2.82
CA GLY A 117 23.53 13.19 -1.97
C GLY A 117 23.94 14.52 -2.60
#